data_AF-A0A975SCP3-F1
#
_entry.id   AF-A0A975SCP3-F1
#
_cell.length_a   1.000
_cell.length_b   1.000
_cell.length_c   1.000
_cell.angle_alpha   90.00
_cell.angle_beta   90.00
_cell.angle_gamma   90.00
#
_symmetry.space_group_name_H-M   'P 1'
#
loop_
_entity.id
_entity.type
_entity.pdbx_description
1 polymer ?
#
loop_
_entity_poly.entity_id
_entity_poly.type
_entity_poly.pdbx_seq_one_letter_code
_entity_poly.pdbx_strand_id
1 'polypeptide(L)'
;MRKKLIRVLILLILVCGYMYLNLKLHAVYYAHYTPHKEGVEPVLMELVDSLYWAATPDIEGISYDYDGPRAILNSNYKGESIPSFTSFEGLKYRYCDNSDLAFTFDSKFQISRVYNGKTNSLESTDVDVNAIKRDIYKVVQPVIDAQSKPLLFNLQWLYDLLNKDRFN
;
A
#
# COMPACT_ATOMS: atom_id res chain seq x y z
N MET A 1 22.31 -17.52 -37.42
CA MET A 1 22.58 -17.32 -35.98
C MET A 1 21.97 -16.02 -35.43
N ARG A 2 22.25 -14.85 -36.03
CA ARG A 2 21.75 -13.53 -35.58
C ARG A 2 20.22 -13.40 -35.42
N LYS A 3 19.42 -13.92 -36.36
CA LYS A 3 17.95 -13.91 -36.29
C LYS A 3 17.38 -14.77 -35.14
N LYS A 4 18.05 -15.87 -34.78
CA LYS A 4 17.65 -16.72 -33.63
C LYS A 4 17.92 -15.99 -32.32
N LEU A 5 19.09 -15.34 -32.20
CA LEU A 5 19.46 -14.56 -31.02
C LEU A 5 18.48 -13.39 -30.78
N ILE A 6 18.11 -12.66 -31.84
CA ILE A 6 17.11 -11.58 -31.76
C ILE A 6 15.75 -12.11 -31.27
N ARG A 7 15.29 -13.26 -31.76
CA ARG A 7 14.01 -13.86 -31.31
C ARG A 7 14.06 -14.25 -29.83
N VAL A 8 15.17 -14.84 -29.38
CA VAL A 8 15.36 -15.18 -27.96
C VAL A 8 15.35 -13.92 -27.09
N LEU A 9 16.03 -12.86 -27.53
CA LEU A 9 16.06 -11.59 -26.81
C LEU A 9 14.66 -10.96 -26.69
N ILE A 10 13.89 -10.94 -27.77
CA ILE A 10 12.51 -10.44 -27.76
C ILE A 10 11.64 -11.24 -26.79
N LEU A 11 11.73 -12.57 -26.81
CA LEU A 11 10.99 -13.43 -25.88
C LEU A 11 11.35 -13.15 -24.42
N LEU A 12 12.65 -12.97 -24.12
CA LEU A 12 13.10 -12.63 -22.77
C LEU A 12 12.53 -11.29 -22.30
N ILE A 13 12.56 -10.26 -23.17
CA ILE A 13 11.99 -8.94 -22.84
C ILE A 13 10.49 -9.05 -22.56
N LEU A 14 9.75 -9.81 -23.37
CA LEU A 14 8.31 -10.02 -23.17
C LEU A 14 8.01 -10.73 -21.85
N VAL A 15 8.77 -11.79 -21.51
CA VAL A 15 8.61 -12.52 -20.25
C VAL A 15 8.95 -11.64 -19.06
N CYS A 16 10.08 -10.93 -19.10
CA CYS A 16 10.48 -10.00 -18.04
C CYS A 16 9.47 -8.86 -17.85
N GLY A 17 8.99 -8.28 -18.96
CA GLY A 17 7.97 -7.24 -18.93
C GLY A 17 6.65 -7.75 -18.35
N TYR A 18 6.21 -8.94 -18.75
CA TYR A 18 5.03 -9.57 -18.17
C TYR A 18 5.18 -9.81 -16.67
N MET A 19 6.29 -10.39 -16.22
CA MET A 19 6.54 -10.62 -14.79
C MET A 19 6.54 -9.31 -14.00
N TYR A 20 7.23 -8.29 -14.51
CA TYR A 20 7.29 -6.97 -13.87
C TYR A 20 5.90 -6.35 -13.72
N LEU A 21 5.11 -6.30 -14.80
CA LEU A 21 3.75 -5.76 -14.76
C LEU A 21 2.84 -6.58 -13.85
N ASN A 22 2.92 -7.90 -13.91
CA ASN A 22 2.11 -8.77 -13.07
C ASN A 22 2.39 -8.54 -11.57
N LEU A 23 3.67 -8.44 -11.17
CA LEU A 23 4.04 -8.14 -9.80
C LEU A 23 3.57 -6.75 -9.35
N LYS A 24 3.58 -5.74 -10.23
CA LYS A 24 3.16 -4.38 -9.91
C LYS A 24 1.64 -4.22 -9.84
N LEU A 25 0.91 -4.75 -10.82
CA LEU A 25 -0.55 -4.65 -10.89
C LEU A 25 -1.26 -5.46 -9.79
N HIS A 26 -0.62 -6.54 -9.33
CA HIS A 26 -1.20 -7.46 -8.34
C HIS A 26 -0.43 -7.45 -7.01
N ALA A 27 0.31 -6.38 -6.71
CA ALA A 27 1.13 -6.27 -5.50
C ALA A 27 0.30 -6.47 -4.22
N VAL A 28 -0.86 -5.81 -4.13
CA VAL A 28 -1.79 -5.95 -2.98
C VAL A 28 -2.28 -7.38 -2.81
N TYR A 29 -2.57 -8.07 -3.92
CA TYR A 29 -2.95 -9.48 -3.90
C TYR A 29 -1.83 -10.34 -3.31
N TYR A 30 -0.59 -10.18 -3.79
CA TYR A 30 0.53 -10.97 -3.28
C TYR A 30 0.85 -10.65 -1.81
N ALA A 31 0.69 -9.40 -1.41
CA ALA A 31 0.89 -8.95 -0.03
C ALA A 31 -0.01 -9.68 0.98
N HIS A 32 -1.23 -10.07 0.59
CA HIS A 32 -2.14 -10.84 1.46
C HIS A 32 -1.57 -12.18 1.93
N TYR A 33 -0.72 -12.82 1.12
CA TYR A 33 -0.20 -14.16 1.37
C TYR A 33 1.30 -14.17 1.67
N THR A 34 1.92 -12.99 1.72
CA THR A 34 3.37 -12.87 1.94
C THR A 34 3.70 -13.13 3.40
N PRO A 35 4.64 -14.03 3.72
CA PRO A 35 5.12 -14.18 5.10
C PRO A 35 5.75 -12.88 5.60
N HIS A 36 5.32 -12.42 6.77
CA HIS A 36 5.80 -11.18 7.36
C HIS A 36 5.91 -11.28 8.88
N LYS A 37 6.72 -10.39 9.45
CA LYS A 37 6.87 -10.23 10.89
C LYS A 37 5.59 -9.67 11.51
N GLU A 38 5.34 -10.05 12.77
CA GLU A 38 4.27 -9.47 13.58
C GLU A 38 4.39 -7.95 13.64
N GLY A 39 3.25 -7.26 13.47
CA GLY A 39 3.18 -5.80 13.49
C GLY A 39 3.39 -5.13 12.13
N VAL A 40 3.94 -5.82 11.13
CA VAL A 40 4.04 -5.31 9.76
C VAL A 40 2.70 -5.51 9.04
N GLU A 41 2.31 -4.57 8.18
CA GLU A 41 1.04 -4.62 7.42
C GLU A 41 1.31 -4.55 5.90
N PRO A 42 1.78 -5.64 5.27
CA PRO A 42 2.16 -5.62 3.85
C PRO A 42 1.04 -5.16 2.92
N VAL A 43 -0.20 -5.54 3.21
CA VAL A 43 -1.37 -5.17 2.40
C VAL A 43 -1.57 -3.66 2.41
N LEU A 44 -1.55 -3.02 3.58
CA LEU A 44 -1.67 -1.56 3.69
C LEU A 44 -0.49 -0.87 3.00
N MET A 45 0.74 -1.31 3.28
CA MET A 45 1.96 -0.76 2.70
C MET A 45 1.90 -0.80 1.17
N GLU A 46 1.59 -1.95 0.59
CA GLU A 46 1.49 -2.10 -0.86
C GLU A 46 0.33 -1.34 -1.46
N LEU A 47 -0.83 -1.29 -0.81
CA LEU A 47 -2.00 -0.60 -1.34
C LEU A 47 -1.67 0.83 -1.72
N VAL A 48 -1.02 1.56 -0.81
CA VAL A 48 -0.66 2.97 -1.04
C VAL A 48 0.66 3.11 -1.82
N ASP A 49 1.61 2.18 -1.66
CA ASP A 49 2.88 2.20 -2.39
C ASP A 49 2.75 1.84 -3.87
N SER A 50 1.65 1.18 -4.24
CA SER A 50 1.42 0.73 -5.60
C SER A 50 0.35 1.55 -6.32
N LEU A 51 -0.21 2.63 -5.76
CA LEU A 51 -1.31 3.41 -6.38
C LEU A 51 -1.10 3.88 -7.83
N TYR A 52 0.16 3.99 -8.30
CA TYR A 52 0.47 4.31 -9.71
C TYR A 52 0.22 3.12 -10.67
N TRP A 53 0.25 1.91 -10.14
CA TRP A 53 0.14 0.65 -10.87
C TRP A 53 -1.14 -0.12 -10.50
N ALA A 54 -1.46 -0.19 -9.21
CA ALA A 54 -2.63 -0.85 -8.69
C ALA A 54 -3.91 -0.21 -9.22
N ALA A 55 -5.00 -0.98 -9.17
CA ALA A 55 -6.29 -0.48 -9.57
C ALA A 55 -6.71 0.67 -8.65
N THR A 56 -7.08 1.80 -9.24
CA THR A 56 -7.73 2.93 -8.55
C THR A 56 -9.19 2.97 -8.96
N PRO A 57 -10.03 2.09 -8.39
CA PRO A 57 -11.44 2.02 -8.73
C PRO A 57 -12.14 3.34 -8.41
N ASP A 58 -13.07 3.71 -9.28
CA ASP A 58 -14.01 4.80 -9.04
C ASP A 58 -15.07 4.31 -8.04
N ILE A 59 -14.86 4.62 -6.76
CA ILE A 59 -15.73 4.24 -5.64
C ILE A 59 -16.25 5.53 -5.01
N GLU A 60 -17.57 5.59 -4.77
CA GLU A 60 -18.20 6.75 -4.14
C GLU A 60 -17.51 7.12 -2.81
N GLY A 61 -17.11 8.39 -2.69
CA GLY A 61 -16.44 8.92 -1.51
C GLY A 61 -14.97 8.54 -1.36
N ILE A 62 -14.39 7.74 -2.27
CA ILE A 62 -12.94 7.51 -2.34
C ILE A 62 -12.30 8.49 -3.33
N SER A 63 -11.20 9.10 -2.92
CA SER A 63 -10.33 9.85 -3.83
C SER A 63 -8.86 9.47 -3.63
N TYR A 64 -8.07 9.70 -4.68
CA TYR A 64 -6.65 9.37 -4.72
C TYR A 64 -5.84 10.64 -4.97
N ASP A 65 -4.80 10.83 -4.17
CA ASP A 65 -3.84 11.90 -4.36
C ASP A 65 -2.55 11.35 -4.98
N TYR A 66 -2.08 12.04 -6.02
CA TYR A 66 -0.85 11.75 -6.75
C TYR A 66 0.11 12.95 -6.80
N ASP A 67 -0.32 14.14 -6.35
CA ASP A 67 0.45 15.38 -6.41
C ASP A 67 1.33 15.50 -5.15
N GLY A 68 2.24 14.53 -5.00
CA GLY A 68 3.14 14.41 -3.85
C GLY A 68 3.10 13.02 -3.22
N PRO A 69 3.14 12.90 -1.89
CA PRO A 69 2.93 11.64 -1.20
C PRO A 69 1.59 11.01 -1.62
N ARG A 70 1.62 9.76 -2.04
CA ARG A 70 0.43 9.08 -2.57
C ARG A 70 -0.55 8.83 -1.45
N ALA A 71 -1.82 9.18 -1.63
CA ALA A 71 -2.82 9.02 -0.59
C ALA A 71 -4.13 8.43 -1.10
N ILE A 72 -4.81 7.70 -0.22
CA ILE A 72 -6.21 7.33 -0.36
C ILE A 72 -6.98 8.13 0.67
N LEU A 73 -8.04 8.81 0.25
CA LEU A 73 -8.92 9.58 1.12
C LEU A 73 -10.32 8.96 1.06
N ASN A 74 -11.04 8.99 2.19
CA ASN A 74 -12.40 8.46 2.26
C ASN A 74 -13.35 9.46 2.93
N SER A 75 -14.15 10.18 2.12
CA SER A 75 -15.10 11.19 2.57
C SER A 75 -16.44 10.63 3.06
N ASN A 76 -16.62 9.29 3.05
CA ASN A 76 -17.82 8.65 3.61
C ASN A 76 -17.84 8.69 5.15
N TYR A 77 -16.70 8.95 5.77
CA TYR A 77 -16.58 9.08 7.23
C TYR A 77 -16.82 10.53 7.65
N LYS A 78 -17.82 10.75 8.51
CA LYS A 78 -18.12 12.06 9.08
C LYS A 78 -17.13 12.39 10.20
N GLY A 79 -16.68 13.64 10.25
CA GLY A 79 -15.82 14.15 11.32
C GLY A 79 -15.32 15.54 11.00
N GLU A 80 -14.26 15.95 11.68
CA GLU A 80 -13.60 17.25 11.50
C GLU A 80 -12.67 17.25 10.28
N SER A 81 -12.10 16.08 9.96
CA SER A 81 -11.21 15.84 8.83
C SER A 81 -11.67 14.67 7.97
N ILE A 82 -11.23 14.64 6.71
CA ILE A 82 -11.40 13.47 5.83
C ILE A 82 -10.29 12.47 6.18
N PRO A 83 -10.61 11.24 6.61
CA PRO A 83 -9.61 10.22 6.83
C PRO A 83 -8.79 9.96 5.59
N SER A 84 -7.48 9.82 5.78
CA SER A 84 -6.56 9.57 4.70
C SER A 84 -5.42 8.65 5.12
N PHE A 85 -4.99 7.82 4.19
CA PHE A 85 -3.84 6.94 4.36
C PHE A 85 -2.83 7.20 3.24
N THR A 86 -1.61 7.58 3.64
CA THR A 86 -0.60 8.18 2.76
C THR A 86 0.72 7.44 2.86
N SER A 87 1.39 7.29 1.71
CA SER A 87 2.78 6.82 1.61
C SER A 87 3.72 7.93 1.20
N PHE A 88 4.83 8.01 1.92
CA PHE A 88 5.99 8.81 1.60
C PHE A 88 7.06 7.91 0.98
N GLU A 89 6.79 7.44 -0.24
CA GLU A 89 7.70 6.59 -1.04
C GLU A 89 8.10 5.28 -0.33
N GLY A 90 7.20 4.72 0.48
CA GLY A 90 7.45 3.48 1.24
C GLY A 90 8.43 3.63 2.41
N LEU A 91 8.96 4.84 2.63
CA LEU A 91 9.85 5.15 3.76
C LEU A 91 9.08 5.42 5.04
N LYS A 92 7.89 6.00 4.92
CA LYS A 92 6.96 6.28 6.02
C LYS A 92 5.53 6.20 5.51
N TYR A 93 4.62 5.92 6.43
CA TYR A 93 3.19 5.96 6.18
C TYR A 93 2.53 6.90 7.17
N ARG A 94 1.47 7.57 6.76
CA ARG A 94 0.67 8.40 7.65
C ARG A 94 -0.79 8.03 7.52
N TYR A 95 -1.44 7.84 8.65
CA TYR A 95 -2.88 7.81 8.75
C TYR A 95 -3.35 9.08 9.44
N CYS A 96 -4.24 9.84 8.79
CA CYS A 96 -5.01 10.90 9.44
C CYS A 96 -6.42 10.36 9.67
N ASP A 97 -6.91 10.40 10.90
CA ASP A 97 -8.28 10.01 11.21
C ASP A 97 -9.28 11.14 10.90
N ASN A 98 -10.55 10.95 11.26
CA ASN A 98 -11.61 11.96 11.11
C ASN A 98 -11.68 12.94 12.30
N SER A 99 -10.72 12.88 13.22
CA SER A 99 -10.65 13.66 14.46
C SER A 99 -9.35 14.48 14.53
N ASP A 100 -8.75 14.82 13.38
CA ASP A 100 -7.48 15.56 13.27
C ASP A 100 -6.26 14.93 13.96
N LEU A 101 -6.28 13.62 14.26
CA LEU A 101 -5.09 12.90 14.71
C LEU A 101 -4.35 12.31 13.51
N ALA A 102 -3.04 12.54 13.48
CA ALA A 102 -2.13 11.99 12.50
C ALA A 102 -1.17 10.99 13.14
N PHE A 103 -1.25 9.74 12.72
CA PHE A 103 -0.40 8.63 13.14
C PHE A 103 0.64 8.37 12.05
N THR A 104 1.92 8.54 12.37
CA THR A 104 3.01 8.27 11.43
C THR A 104 3.68 6.95 11.78
N PHE A 105 3.77 6.08 10.78
CA PHE A 105 4.45 4.81 10.83
C PHE A 105 5.77 4.88 10.06
N ASP A 106 6.77 4.14 10.52
CA ASP A 106 8.03 3.95 9.80
C ASP A 106 7.89 2.93 8.66
N SER A 107 9.00 2.63 7.98
CA SER A 107 9.04 1.66 6.88
C SER A 107 8.74 0.22 7.30
N LYS A 108 8.74 -0.09 8.61
CA LYS A 108 8.37 -1.39 9.18
C LYS A 108 6.97 -1.36 9.79
N PHE A 109 6.21 -0.33 9.48
CA PHE A 109 4.85 -0.12 9.97
C PHE A 109 4.73 0.02 11.49
N GLN A 110 5.81 0.46 12.15
CA GLN A 110 5.81 0.76 13.57
C GLN A 110 5.46 2.22 13.82
N ILE A 111 4.62 2.48 14.82
CA ILE A 111 4.24 3.84 15.15
C ILE A 111 5.46 4.62 15.65
N SER A 112 5.70 5.78 15.06
CA SER A 112 6.86 6.62 15.36
C SER A 112 6.46 8.01 15.87
N ARG A 113 5.25 8.45 15.57
CA ARG A 113 4.74 9.78 15.95
C ARG A 113 3.23 9.80 15.95
N VAL A 114 2.65 10.46 16.95
CA VAL A 114 1.25 10.88 16.98
C VAL A 114 1.23 12.41 17.07
N TYR A 115 0.46 13.03 16.20
CA TYR A 115 0.32 14.49 16.15
C TYR A 115 -1.16 14.85 16.16
N ASN A 116 -1.51 15.80 17.01
CA ASN A 116 -2.87 16.32 17.14
C ASN A 116 -2.96 17.68 16.43
N GLY A 117 -3.71 17.71 15.33
CA GLY A 117 -3.92 18.92 14.53
C GLY A 117 -4.69 20.02 15.25
N LYS A 118 -5.55 19.66 16.22
CA LYS A 118 -6.39 20.63 16.96
C LYS A 118 -5.57 21.43 17.96
N THR A 119 -4.70 20.74 18.70
CA THR A 119 -3.84 21.34 19.73
C THR A 119 -2.48 21.72 19.18
N ASN A 120 -2.16 21.34 17.94
CA ASN A 120 -0.87 21.54 17.30
C ASN A 120 0.29 20.97 18.13
N SER A 121 0.07 19.80 18.75
CA SER A 121 1.00 19.17 19.70
C SER A 121 1.34 17.73 19.32
N LEU A 122 2.46 17.25 19.88
CA LEU A 122 2.79 15.84 19.85
C LEU A 122 2.14 15.13 21.03
N GLU A 123 1.50 14.01 20.71
CA GLU A 123 0.86 13.15 21.68
C GLU A 123 1.76 11.94 21.98
N SER A 124 1.44 11.25 23.07
CA SER A 124 2.07 9.98 23.40
C SER A 124 1.88 8.97 22.27
N THR A 125 2.92 8.17 22.01
CA THR A 125 2.85 7.01 21.12
C THR A 125 2.31 5.75 21.82
N ASP A 126 2.02 5.83 23.13
CA ASP A 126 1.34 4.79 23.89
C ASP A 126 -0.16 4.79 23.57
N VAL A 127 -0.49 4.18 22.44
CA VAL A 127 -1.84 4.09 21.87
C VAL A 127 -2.15 2.64 21.50
N ASP A 128 -3.43 2.30 21.38
CA ASP A 128 -3.84 1.00 20.82
C ASP A 128 -3.56 0.98 19.30
N VAL A 129 -2.34 0.58 18.94
CA VAL A 129 -1.89 0.45 17.55
C VAL A 129 -2.79 -0.50 16.75
N ASN A 130 -3.35 -1.54 17.39
CA ASN A 130 -4.24 -2.47 16.72
C ASN A 130 -5.60 -1.81 16.41
N ALA A 131 -6.10 -0.93 17.29
CA ALA A 131 -7.28 -0.13 16.98
C ALA A 131 -7.04 0.81 15.79
N ILE A 132 -5.89 1.48 15.75
CA ILE A 132 -5.54 2.38 14.64
C ILE A 132 -5.44 1.59 13.33
N LYS A 133 -4.78 0.43 13.32
CA LYS A 133 -4.71 -0.45 12.16
C LYS A 133 -6.09 -0.87 11.66
N ARG A 134 -6.98 -1.31 12.56
CA ARG A 134 -8.36 -1.65 12.21
C ARG A 134 -9.09 -0.46 11.59
N ASP A 135 -8.82 0.74 12.07
CA ASP A 135 -9.42 1.97 11.54
C ASP A 135 -8.90 2.29 10.14
N ILE A 136 -7.59 2.19 9.91
CA ILE A 136 -6.99 2.31 8.57
C ILE A 136 -7.66 1.32 7.61
N TYR A 137 -7.76 0.04 8.00
CA TYR A 137 -8.41 -0.97 7.17
C TYR A 137 -9.84 -0.56 6.81
N LYS A 138 -10.67 -0.11 7.76
CA LYS A 138 -12.03 0.38 7.44
C LYS A 138 -12.04 1.49 6.39
N VAL A 139 -11.08 2.42 6.46
CA VAL A 139 -10.97 3.54 5.54
C VAL A 139 -10.62 3.08 4.13
N VAL A 140 -9.70 2.12 3.99
CA VAL A 140 -9.16 1.72 2.68
C VAL A 140 -9.67 0.36 2.16
N GLN A 141 -10.49 -0.36 2.94
CA GLN A 141 -11.01 -1.68 2.59
C GLN A 141 -11.68 -1.72 1.21
N PRO A 142 -12.53 -0.74 0.83
CA PRO A 142 -13.16 -0.77 -0.50
C PRO A 142 -12.14 -0.81 -1.65
N VAL A 143 -10.98 -0.18 -1.47
CA VAL A 143 -9.91 -0.17 -2.46
C VAL A 143 -9.14 -1.49 -2.46
N ILE A 144 -8.93 -2.10 -1.28
CA ILE A 144 -8.33 -3.45 -1.15
C ILE A 144 -9.21 -4.49 -1.84
N ASP A 145 -10.52 -4.46 -1.58
CA ASP A 145 -11.48 -5.45 -2.11
C ASP A 145 -11.60 -5.37 -3.63
N ALA A 146 -11.35 -4.21 -4.22
CA ALA A 146 -11.35 -4.00 -5.66
C ALA A 146 -10.06 -4.49 -6.36
N GLN A 147 -9.02 -4.88 -5.62
CA GLN A 147 -7.77 -5.34 -6.23
C GLN A 147 -7.93 -6.71 -6.88
N SER A 148 -7.45 -6.82 -8.12
CA SER A 148 -7.61 -8.02 -8.93
C SER A 148 -6.53 -9.07 -8.65
N LYS A 149 -6.89 -10.34 -8.80
CA LYS A 149 -5.96 -11.48 -8.76
C LYS A 149 -5.22 -11.62 -10.10
N PRO A 150 -3.98 -12.13 -10.12
CA PRO A 150 -3.26 -12.41 -11.36
C PRO A 150 -3.98 -13.46 -12.21
N LEU A 151 -4.11 -13.21 -13.51
CA LEU A 151 -4.97 -14.00 -14.41
C LEU A 151 -4.33 -15.30 -14.95
N LEU A 152 -3.03 -15.30 -15.28
CA LEU A 152 -2.38 -16.42 -15.97
C LEU A 152 -1.42 -17.20 -15.09
N PHE A 153 -0.48 -16.50 -14.46
CA PHE A 153 0.56 -17.11 -13.63
C PHE A 153 0.63 -16.38 -12.31
N ASN A 154 0.50 -17.13 -11.23
CA ASN A 154 0.71 -16.64 -9.88
C ASN A 154 2.23 -16.61 -9.59
N LEU A 155 2.76 -15.42 -9.33
CA LEU A 155 4.18 -15.16 -9.06
C LEU A 155 4.46 -14.97 -7.56
N GLN A 156 3.63 -15.52 -6.66
CA GLN A 156 3.77 -15.37 -5.20
C GLN A 156 5.20 -15.67 -4.74
N TRP A 157 5.78 -16.78 -5.17
CA TRP A 157 7.14 -17.17 -4.78
C TRP A 157 8.19 -16.10 -5.14
N LEU A 158 8.02 -15.43 -6.29
CA LEU A 158 8.94 -14.40 -6.75
C LEU A 158 8.68 -13.10 -5.98
N TYR A 159 7.41 -12.78 -5.73
CA TYR A 159 7.04 -11.65 -4.89
C TYR A 159 7.60 -11.77 -3.47
N ASP A 160 7.44 -12.94 -2.84
CA ASP A 160 7.96 -13.25 -1.51
C ASP A 160 9.47 -13.13 -1.47
N LEU A 161 10.15 -13.66 -2.50
CA LEU A 161 11.61 -13.56 -2.62
C LEU A 161 12.08 -12.10 -2.69
N LEU A 162 11.40 -11.28 -3.49
CA LEU A 162 11.77 -9.87 -3.70
C LEU A 162 11.44 -8.98 -2.49
N ASN A 163 10.45 -9.36 -1.67
CA ASN A 163 9.99 -8.56 -0.53
C ASN A 163 10.36 -9.16 0.84
N LYS A 164 11.14 -10.25 0.87
CA LYS A 164 11.52 -10.96 2.10
C LYS A 164 12.05 -10.01 3.18
N ASP A 165 13.05 -9.19 2.82
CA ASP A 165 13.72 -8.28 3.76
C ASP A 165 12.87 -7.05 4.11
N ARG A 166 11.87 -6.73 3.27
CA ARG A 166 10.97 -5.59 3.50
C ARG A 166 9.95 -5.90 4.60
N PHE A 167 9.47 -7.14 4.64
CA PHE A 167 8.38 -7.53 5.53
C PHE A 167 8.81 -8.42 6.70
N ASN A 168 10.08 -8.83 6.80
CA ASN A 168 10.64 -9.65 7.89
C ASN A 168 11.80 -8.94 8.60
#